data_AF-A0AA86U3P6-F1
#
_entry.id   AF-A0AA86U3P6-F1
#
_cell.length_a   1.000
_cell.length_b   1.000
_cell.length_c   1.000
_cell.angle_alpha   90.00
_cell.angle_beta   90.00
_cell.angle_gamma   90.00
#
_symmetry.space_group_name_H-M   'P 1'
#
loop_
_entity.id
_entity.type
_entity.pdbx_description
1 polymer ?
#
loop_
_entity_poly.entity_id
_entity_poly.type
_entity_poly.pdbx_seq_one_letter_code
_entity_poly.pdbx_strand_id
1 'polypeptide(L)'
;MEMNEIQALNTMLENAQIEAQQKEQQKANKPQNNNNTEQKQSQLKNRVEETLGINFKAPKYEIIYKQTVEASEVYGGFGQMTPSTMDSQWLVIRIQLPGEQMKNIDVELTEQTLTLFSKIHRLHLELPHVINEKSAKAKWNNGSLEITVRRKDVE
;
A
#
# COMPACT_ATOMS: atom_id res chain seq x y z
N MET A 1 14.94 -65.61 -15.69
CA MET A 1 15.70 -64.36 -15.49
C MET A 1 14.73 -63.17 -15.52
N GLU A 2 13.52 -63.30 -14.93
CA GLU A 2 12.46 -62.27 -14.95
C GLU A 2 11.93 -61.94 -13.54
N MET A 3 12.50 -62.54 -12.48
CA MET A 3 12.05 -62.32 -11.10
C MET A 3 12.65 -61.04 -10.49
N ASN A 4 13.80 -60.57 -11.00
CA ASN A 4 14.47 -59.36 -10.53
C ASN A 4 13.87 -58.07 -11.11
N GLU A 5 13.31 -58.11 -12.33
CA GLU A 5 12.71 -56.93 -12.96
C GLU A 5 11.36 -56.57 -12.34
N ILE A 6 10.54 -57.57 -12.00
CA ILE A 6 9.27 -57.34 -11.29
C ILE A 6 9.52 -56.85 -9.85
N GLN A 7 10.55 -57.37 -9.16
CA GLN A 7 10.95 -56.84 -7.86
C GLN A 7 11.52 -55.41 -7.94
N ALA A 8 12.30 -55.10 -8.99
CA ALA A 8 12.78 -53.74 -9.21
C ALA A 8 11.65 -52.76 -9.54
N LEU A 9 10.66 -53.18 -10.36
CA LEU A 9 9.49 -52.36 -10.68
C LEU A 9 8.63 -52.08 -9.46
N ASN A 10 8.37 -53.11 -8.64
CA ASN A 10 7.60 -52.95 -7.40
C ASN A 10 8.34 -52.05 -6.40
N THR A 11 9.67 -52.18 -6.30
CA THR A 11 10.49 -51.31 -5.44
C THR A 11 10.50 -49.86 -5.93
N MET A 12 10.52 -49.63 -7.26
CA MET A 12 10.42 -48.28 -7.84
C MET A 12 9.01 -47.69 -7.67
N LEU A 13 7.95 -48.49 -7.80
CA LEU A 13 6.57 -48.08 -7.54
C LEU A 13 6.36 -47.73 -6.07
N GLU A 14 6.94 -48.51 -5.15
CA GLU A 14 6.88 -48.25 -3.71
C GLU A 14 7.67 -46.99 -3.33
N ASN A 15 8.88 -46.81 -3.88
CA ASN A 15 9.68 -45.59 -3.66
C ASN A 15 9.03 -44.34 -4.27
N ALA A 16 8.42 -44.45 -5.46
CA ALA A 16 7.68 -43.34 -6.08
C ALA A 16 6.42 -42.95 -5.29
N GLN A 17 5.73 -43.92 -4.68
CA GLN A 17 4.61 -43.67 -3.77
C GLN A 17 5.09 -43.02 -2.45
N ILE A 18 6.24 -43.45 -1.92
CA ILE A 18 6.87 -42.84 -0.74
C ILE A 18 7.30 -41.39 -1.04
N GLU A 19 7.86 -41.11 -2.22
CA GLU A 19 8.22 -39.76 -2.66
C GLU A 19 6.99 -38.87 -2.92
N ALA A 20 5.90 -39.42 -3.45
CA ALA A 20 4.63 -38.70 -3.61
C ALA A 20 4.02 -38.33 -2.25
N GLN A 21 4.01 -39.28 -1.30
CA GLN A 21 3.54 -39.04 0.08
C GLN A 21 4.44 -38.04 0.84
N GLN A 22 5.75 -38.06 0.61
CA GLN A 22 6.68 -37.07 1.18
C GLN A 22 6.50 -35.67 0.56
N LYS A 23 6.19 -35.57 -0.75
CA LYS A 23 5.88 -34.28 -1.40
C LYS A 23 4.51 -33.72 -1.02
N GLU A 24 3.53 -34.58 -0.72
CA GLU A 24 2.21 -34.15 -0.22
C GLU A 24 2.25 -33.72 1.26
N GLN A 25 3.08 -34.35 2.10
CA GLN A 25 3.29 -33.90 3.49
C GLN A 25 4.14 -32.62 3.61
N GLN A 26 4.96 -32.29 2.60
CA GLN A 26 5.69 -31.02 2.56
C GLN A 26 4.84 -29.80 2.17
N LYS A 27 3.59 -29.98 1.70
CA LYS A 27 2.65 -28.86 1.45
C LYS A 27 1.78 -28.49 2.65
N ALA A 28 1.91 -29.16 3.80
CA ALA A 28 1.14 -28.89 5.01
C ALA A 28 1.93 -28.31 6.19
N ASN A 29 3.27 -28.20 6.11
CA ASN A 29 4.07 -27.42 7.06
C ASN A 29 4.41 -26.04 6.50
N LYS A 30 3.36 -25.22 6.30
CA LYS A 30 3.54 -23.78 6.50
C LYS A 30 3.71 -23.61 8.00
N PRO A 31 4.84 -23.08 8.50
CA PRO A 31 5.02 -22.91 9.94
C PRO A 31 3.84 -22.09 10.48
N GLN A 32 3.06 -22.70 11.38
CA GLN A 32 2.27 -21.97 12.36
C GLN A 32 3.26 -21.13 13.17
N ASN A 33 3.50 -19.90 12.73
CA ASN A 33 4.10 -18.89 13.59
C ASN A 33 3.08 -17.79 13.83
N ASN A 34 2.07 -18.16 14.61
CA ASN A 34 1.02 -17.26 15.04
C ASN A 34 1.44 -16.43 16.28
N ASN A 35 2.72 -16.47 16.67
CA ASN A 35 3.26 -15.65 17.76
C ASN A 35 4.17 -14.51 17.27
N ASN A 36 4.60 -14.53 16.01
CA ASN A 36 5.50 -13.50 15.48
C ASN A 36 4.79 -12.24 14.98
N THR A 37 3.51 -12.29 14.60
CA THR A 37 2.81 -11.09 14.09
C THR A 37 2.54 -10.10 15.23
N GLU A 38 2.15 -10.57 16.41
CA GLU A 38 1.92 -9.73 17.59
C GLU A 38 3.23 -9.14 18.14
N GLN A 39 4.29 -9.96 18.21
CA GLN A 39 5.61 -9.49 18.65
C GLN A 39 6.20 -8.45 17.69
N LYS A 40 6.07 -8.66 16.37
CA LYS A 40 6.52 -7.69 15.37
C LYS A 40 5.71 -6.40 15.45
N GLN A 41 4.39 -6.47 15.59
CA GLN A 41 3.55 -5.29 15.79
C GLN A 41 3.88 -4.53 17.08
N SER A 42 4.14 -5.23 18.19
CA SER A 42 4.54 -4.60 19.46
C SER A 42 5.91 -3.94 19.38
N GLN A 43 6.89 -4.57 18.72
CA GLN A 43 8.21 -3.98 18.49
C GLN A 43 8.14 -2.74 17.60
N LEU A 44 7.30 -2.74 16.56
CA LEU A 44 7.06 -1.55 15.74
C LEU A 44 6.37 -0.44 16.54
N LYS A 45 5.38 -0.75 17.38
CA LYS A 45 4.70 0.24 18.23
C LYS A 45 5.67 0.92 19.20
N ASN A 46 6.48 0.14 19.92
CA ASN A 46 7.46 0.68 20.86
C ASN A 46 8.45 1.63 20.15
N ARG A 47 8.94 1.27 18.96
CA ARG A 47 9.85 2.13 18.17
C ARG A 47 9.20 3.42 17.66
N VAL A 48 7.90 3.37 17.34
CA VAL A 48 7.10 4.54 16.94
C VAL A 48 6.89 5.47 18.15
N GLU A 49 6.63 4.92 19.33
CA GLU A 49 6.47 5.68 20.58
C GLU A 49 7.78 6.37 21.03
N GLU A 50 8.92 5.69 20.87
CA GLU A 50 10.26 6.23 21.19
C GLU A 50 10.67 7.40 20.28
N THR A 51 10.17 7.45 19.04
CA THR A 51 10.57 8.46 18.04
C THR A 51 9.57 9.61 17.90
N LEU A 52 8.28 9.33 18.08
CA LEU A 52 7.23 10.34 17.89
C LEU A 52 6.78 10.94 19.21
N GLY A 53 6.73 10.17 20.31
CA GLY A 53 6.26 10.60 21.63
C GLY A 53 4.92 9.95 22.04
N ILE A 54 4.63 9.99 23.34
CA ILE A 54 3.59 9.22 24.07
C ILE A 54 2.11 9.57 23.78
N ASN A 55 1.77 10.27 22.69
CA ASN A 55 0.36 10.56 22.35
C ASN A 55 0.09 10.76 20.85
N PHE A 56 1.00 10.33 19.97
CA PHE A 56 0.80 10.49 18.54
C PHE A 56 -0.06 9.38 17.96
N LYS A 57 -1.08 9.78 17.20
CA LYS A 57 -1.92 8.87 16.42
C LYS A 57 -1.58 9.01 14.95
N ALA A 58 -1.42 7.89 14.27
CA ALA A 58 -1.36 7.87 12.81
C ALA A 58 -2.75 8.20 12.25
N PRO A 59 -2.93 9.30 11.51
CA PRO A 59 -4.21 9.62 10.91
C PRO A 59 -4.53 8.63 9.78
N LYS A 60 -5.82 8.38 9.57
CA LYS A 60 -6.26 7.61 8.39
C LYS A 60 -6.14 8.49 7.17
N TYR A 61 -5.56 7.96 6.09
CA TYR A 61 -5.45 8.68 4.83
C TYR A 61 -5.89 7.81 3.65
N GLU A 62 -6.31 8.46 2.58
CA GLU A 62 -6.70 7.87 1.31
C GLU A 62 -6.09 8.70 0.17
N ILE A 63 -5.60 8.02 -0.86
CA ILE A 63 -5.06 8.64 -2.07
C ILE A 63 -6.01 8.32 -3.22
N ILE A 64 -6.60 9.36 -3.81
CA ILE A 64 -7.55 9.26 -4.92
C ILE A 64 -6.88 9.83 -6.17
N TYR A 65 -6.93 9.07 -7.26
CA TYR A 65 -6.44 9.49 -8.57
C TYR A 65 -7.57 10.11 -9.37
N LYS A 66 -7.32 11.29 -9.97
CA LYS A 66 -8.32 11.98 -10.79
C LYS A 66 -7.75 12.29 -12.18
N GLN A 67 -8.57 12.03 -13.18
CA GLN A 67 -8.30 12.28 -14.59
C GLN A 67 -9.23 13.36 -15.12
N THR A 68 -8.70 14.27 -15.92
CA THR A 68 -9.53 15.11 -16.78
C THR A 68 -9.75 14.32 -18.06
N VAL A 69 -11.01 14.07 -18.40
CA VAL A 69 -11.40 13.41 -19.65
C VAL A 69 -12.21 14.39 -20.50
N GLU A 70 -11.96 14.42 -21.80
CA GLU A 70 -12.76 15.23 -22.71
C GLU A 70 -14.02 14.48 -23.15
N ALA A 71 -15.06 15.22 -23.55
CA ALA A 71 -16.30 14.61 -24.02
C ALA A 71 -16.08 13.74 -25.27
N SER A 72 -15.10 14.07 -26.11
CA SER A 72 -14.67 13.28 -27.27
C SER A 72 -14.14 11.89 -26.86
N GLU A 73 -13.45 11.78 -25.73
CA GLU A 73 -12.92 10.51 -25.24
C GLU A 73 -14.01 9.64 -24.62
N VAL A 74 -14.95 10.26 -23.90
CA VAL A 74 -16.05 9.55 -23.23
C VAL A 74 -17.12 9.08 -24.21
N TYR A 75 -17.50 9.94 -25.18
CA TYR A 75 -18.61 9.67 -26.10
C TYR A 75 -18.16 9.29 -27.52
N GLY A 76 -16.95 9.68 -27.93
CA GLY A 76 -16.44 9.43 -29.27
C GLY A 76 -15.58 8.17 -29.41
N GLY A 77 -15.19 7.53 -28.30
CA GLY A 77 -14.39 6.29 -28.33
C GLY A 77 -12.95 6.46 -28.82
N PHE A 78 -12.48 7.69 -29.06
CA PHE A 78 -11.12 8.02 -29.50
C PHE A 78 -10.22 8.50 -28.35
N GLY A 79 -10.32 7.86 -27.18
CA GLY A 79 -9.46 8.19 -26.03
C GLY A 79 -8.06 7.63 -26.20
N GLN A 80 -7.04 8.49 -26.10
CA GLN A 80 -5.64 8.05 -25.94
C GLN A 80 -5.29 7.78 -24.48
N MET A 81 -6.07 8.34 -23.54
CA MET A 81 -5.86 8.13 -22.11
C MET A 81 -6.55 6.85 -21.64
N THR A 82 -5.83 6.03 -20.86
CA THR A 82 -6.43 4.84 -20.23
C THR A 82 -7.00 5.20 -18.85
N PRO A 83 -8.05 4.53 -18.36
CA PRO A 83 -8.57 4.70 -17.00
C PRO A 83 -7.65 4.05 -15.96
N SER A 84 -6.35 4.29 -16.06
CA SER A 84 -5.29 3.78 -15.21
C SER A 84 -4.79 4.86 -14.27
N THR A 85 -4.26 4.43 -13.12
CA THR A 85 -3.54 5.32 -12.20
C THR A 85 -2.30 5.92 -12.86
N MET A 86 -1.76 5.29 -13.90
CA MET A 86 -0.58 5.78 -14.62
C MET A 86 -0.87 7.07 -15.39
N ASP A 87 -2.05 7.21 -15.99
CA ASP A 87 -2.43 8.36 -16.83
C ASP A 87 -3.14 9.48 -16.05
N SER A 88 -3.24 9.37 -14.72
CA SER A 88 -3.98 10.35 -13.93
C SER A 88 -3.20 11.64 -13.70
N GLN A 89 -3.71 12.77 -14.19
CA GLN A 89 -3.00 14.05 -14.04
C GLN A 89 -3.10 14.64 -12.62
N TRP A 90 -4.08 14.21 -11.82
CA TRP A 90 -4.34 14.78 -10.50
C TRP A 90 -4.28 13.72 -9.40
N LEU A 91 -3.74 14.12 -8.26
CA LEU A 91 -3.70 13.34 -7.04
C LEU A 91 -4.46 14.09 -5.94
N VAL A 92 -5.38 13.41 -5.28
CA VAL A 92 -6.18 13.95 -4.18
C VAL A 92 -5.92 13.12 -2.94
N ILE A 93 -5.26 13.70 -1.94
CA ILE A 93 -4.93 13.05 -0.68
C ILE A 93 -5.94 13.52 0.37
N ARG A 94 -6.72 12.59 0.91
CA ARG A 94 -7.68 12.84 1.98
C ARG A 94 -7.14 12.29 3.29
N ILE A 95 -7.04 13.15 4.29
CA ILE A 95 -6.53 12.78 5.61
C ILE A 95 -7.64 13.05 6.63
N GLN A 96 -7.95 12.06 7.45
CA GLN A 96 -8.91 12.18 8.55
C GLN A 96 -8.16 12.57 9.82
N LEU A 97 -8.53 13.72 10.37
CA LEU A 97 -7.92 14.35 11.53
C LEU A 97 -9.01 14.70 12.55
N PRO A 98 -9.63 13.68 13.19
CA PRO A 98 -10.71 13.91 14.14
C PRO A 98 -10.20 14.68 15.35
N GLY A 99 -10.91 15.75 15.74
CA GLY A 99 -10.60 16.54 16.93
C GLY A 99 -9.47 17.57 16.77
N GLU A 100 -8.88 17.69 15.58
CA GLU A 100 -7.92 18.75 15.29
C GLU A 100 -8.60 19.99 14.71
N GLN A 101 -7.95 21.15 14.88
CA GLN A 101 -8.37 22.41 14.29
C GLN A 101 -7.41 22.80 13.17
N MET A 102 -7.92 23.46 12.13
CA MET A 102 -7.10 23.93 10.99
C MET A 102 -5.84 24.71 11.40
N LYS A 103 -5.92 25.48 12.49
CA LYS A 103 -4.81 26.32 12.98
C LYS A 103 -3.63 25.54 13.54
N ASN A 104 -3.85 24.29 13.95
CA ASN A 104 -2.84 23.44 14.58
C ASN A 104 -2.24 22.44 13.61
N ILE A 105 -2.58 22.53 12.32
CA ILE A 105 -2.15 21.61 11.29
C ILE A 105 -1.17 22.35 10.41
N ASP A 106 0.04 21.84 10.37
CA ASP A 106 1.10 22.28 9.48
C ASP A 106 1.31 21.19 8.44
N VAL A 107 1.35 21.60 7.16
CA VAL A 107 1.43 20.68 6.02
C VAL A 107 2.57 21.14 5.15
N GLU A 108 3.59 20.30 5.07
CA GLU A 108 4.72 20.49 4.18
C GLU A 108 4.57 19.51 3.02
N LEU A 109 4.56 20.08 1.82
CA LEU A 109 4.45 19.34 0.58
C LEU A 109 5.72 19.60 -0.22
N THR A 110 6.41 18.53 -0.59
CA THR A 110 7.58 18.53 -1.47
C THR A 110 7.24 17.77 -2.76
N GLU A 111 8.15 17.75 -3.74
CA GLU A 111 7.94 17.09 -5.03
C GLU A 111 7.52 15.60 -4.94
N GLN A 112 7.94 14.86 -3.91
CA GLN A 112 7.61 13.43 -3.77
C GLN A 112 7.18 13.04 -2.34
N THR A 113 7.09 13.99 -1.42
CA THR A 113 6.76 13.69 -0.02
C THR A 113 5.71 14.66 0.49
N LEU A 114 4.84 14.13 1.34
CA LEU A 114 3.85 14.89 2.08
C LEU A 114 4.11 14.64 3.56
N THR A 115 4.44 15.69 4.29
CA THR A 115 4.59 15.63 5.74
C THR A 115 3.52 16.50 6.39
N LEU A 116 2.78 15.92 7.32
CA LEU A 116 1.76 16.59 8.11
C LEU A 116 2.15 16.53 9.57
N PHE A 117 2.19 17.71 10.19
CA PHE A 117 2.44 17.88 11.59
C PHE A 117 1.22 18.51 12.26
N SER A 118 0.77 17.88 13.33
CA SER A 118 -0.32 18.36 14.15
C SER A 118 0.01 18.08 15.61
N LYS A 119 -0.75 18.68 16.54
CA LYS A 119 -0.55 18.48 17.98
C LYS A 119 -0.65 17.01 18.39
N ILE A 120 -1.53 16.25 17.74
CA ILE A 120 -1.81 14.84 18.08
C ILE A 120 -1.57 13.88 16.91
N HIS A 121 -1.52 14.38 15.67
CA HIS A 121 -1.32 13.56 14.48
C HIS A 121 -0.02 13.91 13.80
N ARG A 122 0.71 12.88 13.35
CA ARG A 122 1.86 13.02 12.47
C ARG A 122 1.71 12.03 11.32
N LEU A 123 1.94 12.50 10.12
CA LEU A 123 1.94 11.66 8.93
C LEU A 123 3.11 12.06 8.05
N HIS A 124 3.91 11.09 7.65
CA HIS A 124 4.88 11.24 6.59
C HIS A 124 4.53 10.21 5.52
N LEU A 125 4.29 10.69 4.31
CA LEU A 125 3.84 9.89 3.19
C LEU A 125 4.72 10.18 1.97
N GLU A 126 5.34 9.14 1.45
CA GLU A 126 6.00 9.20 0.14
C GLU A 126 4.95 9.01 -0.95
N LEU A 127 4.91 9.97 -1.88
CA LEU A 127 3.98 9.95 -3.00
C LEU A 127 4.52 9.03 -4.11
N PRO A 128 3.65 8.26 -4.78
CA PRO A 128 4.07 7.33 -5.84
C PRO A 128 4.55 8.03 -7.11
N HIS A 129 4.18 9.30 -7.29
CA HIS A 129 4.50 10.11 -8.45
C HIS A 129 5.02 11.47 -8.02
N VAL A 130 5.81 12.09 -8.90
CA VAL A 130 6.31 13.45 -8.70
C VAL A 130 5.19 14.45 -8.96
N ILE A 131 5.06 15.41 -8.06
CA ILE A 131 3.99 16.41 -8.08
C ILE A 131 4.54 17.81 -8.25
N ASN A 132 3.69 18.72 -8.72
CA ASN A 132 3.99 20.13 -8.80
C ASN A 132 3.46 20.85 -7.55
N GLU A 133 4.36 21.23 -6.65
CA GLU A 133 4.07 21.93 -5.39
C GLU A 133 3.27 23.22 -5.62
N LYS A 134 3.52 23.94 -6.71
CA LYS A 134 2.82 25.21 -7.02
C LYS A 134 1.35 25.03 -7.38
N SER A 135 0.97 23.83 -7.81
CA SER A 135 -0.41 23.49 -8.19
C SER A 135 -1.26 23.02 -7.00
N ALA A 136 -0.66 22.90 -5.82
CA ALA A 136 -1.29 22.36 -4.64
C ALA A 136 -2.46 23.22 -4.14
N LYS A 137 -3.57 22.57 -3.85
CA LYS A 137 -4.77 23.18 -3.26
C LYS A 137 -5.19 22.36 -2.06
N ALA A 138 -5.17 22.96 -0.88
CA ALA A 138 -5.66 22.34 0.34
C ALA A 138 -7.06 22.86 0.70
N LYS A 139 -7.93 21.97 1.14
CA LYS A 139 -9.27 22.26 1.65
C LYS A 139 -9.44 21.57 2.99
N TRP A 140 -9.87 22.34 3.99
CA TRP A 140 -10.14 21.82 5.33
C TRP A 140 -11.65 21.70 5.56
N ASN A 141 -12.09 20.51 5.95
CA ASN A 141 -13.47 20.15 6.23
C ASN A 141 -13.56 19.57 7.64
N ASN A 142 -13.58 20.45 8.66
CA ASN A 142 -13.82 20.18 10.09
C ASN A 142 -13.59 18.72 10.56
N GLY A 143 -12.34 18.25 10.46
CA GLY A 143 -11.95 16.87 10.78
C GLY A 143 -11.42 16.06 9.59
N SER A 144 -11.42 16.62 8.38
CA SER A 144 -10.76 16.06 7.21
C SER A 144 -10.02 17.13 6.42
N LEU A 145 -8.79 16.83 6.01
CA LEU A 145 -7.99 17.64 5.12
C LEU A 145 -7.94 16.98 3.75
N GLU A 146 -8.32 17.71 2.71
CA GLU A 146 -8.22 17.28 1.31
C GLU A 146 -7.16 18.13 0.61
N ILE A 147 -6.14 17.47 0.06
CA ILE A 147 -5.04 18.12 -0.68
C ILE A 147 -5.12 17.63 -2.12
N THR A 148 -5.36 18.55 -3.05
CA THR A 148 -5.35 18.28 -4.49
C THR A 148 -4.06 18.83 -5.11
N VAL A 149 -3.31 17.99 -5.80
CA VAL A 149 -2.06 18.36 -6.48
C VAL A 149 -2.06 17.82 -7.90
N ARG A 150 -1.39 18.52 -8.82
CA ARG A 150 -1.16 18.04 -10.17
C ARG A 150 0.16 17.28 -10.22
N ARG A 151 0.17 16.16 -10.93
CA ARG A 151 1.39 15.41 -11.27
C ARG A 151 2.25 16.20 -12.25
N LYS A 152 3.57 16.08 -12.10
CA LYS A 152 4.57 16.71 -12.97
C LYS A 152 5.04 15.77 -14.07
N ASP A 153 4.90 14.46 -13.86
CA ASP A 153 5.31 13.42 -14.82
C ASP A 153 4.34 13.26 -15.99
N VAL A 154 3.11 13.76 -15.85
CA VAL A 154 2.09 13.77 -16.90
C VAL A 154 1.82 15.23 -17.28
N GLU A 155 2.66 15.76 -18.18
CA GLU A 155 2.51 17.12 -18.72
C GLU A 155 1.72 17.14 -20.02
#